data_AF-A0A9P1HVN6-F1
#
_entry.id   AF-A0A9P1HVN6-F1
#
_cell.length_a   1.000
_cell.length_b   1.000
_cell.length_c   1.000
_cell.angle_alpha   90.00
_cell.angle_beta   90.00
_cell.angle_gamma   90.00
#
_symmetry.space_group_name_H-M   'P 1'
#
loop_
_entity.id
_entity.type
_entity.pdbx_description
1 polymer ?
#
loop_
_entity_poly.entity_id
_entity_poly.type
_entity_poly.pdbx_seq_one_letter_code
_entity_poly.pdbx_strand_id
1 'polypeptide(L)'
;MITQRGVQTKISTTAIWTVLSLGMTHIVKLIVFFLLHASLRTLALAFPKSEEFGSALTENESYNMTTINGFLESFFARKATLSAEEWKSRLPNMKEKDEMTKLITSIWKFETFDGVSPNLLDSYPNLKPIISITRYNNTLIVHEKPGLSRDLRRYWGYIAINDKRSAKRNLHHAAPHFESDGDVCREAAYLFESTTSRSLVVAGASRFAVRGNVYSTCLKTYHPSDSAHNSDNMFHHWNMILADLAKNTNAIFVQWHGMAETSCQNDVFISAGSRDSQVYSRDIPAVKIRDAFNQLEKQMKSTTPDIDKCRLTASTNVFGRYLNGVPPANVCERSAKAENIQGTFVHIEQKRQARDALKLWNDVIRLAYPTEV
;
A
#
# COMPACT_ATOMS: atom_id res chain seq x y z
N MET A 1 -44.41 8.45 -82.20
CA MET A 1 -44.76 7.62 -81.01
C MET A 1 -43.71 7.91 -79.94
N ILE A 2 -44.02 8.79 -78.97
CA ILE A 2 -44.51 8.47 -77.60
C ILE A 2 -43.36 7.98 -76.71
N THR A 3 -42.95 8.54 -75.57
CA THR A 3 -43.23 9.77 -74.79
C THR A 3 -42.15 9.84 -73.69
N GLN A 4 -41.76 11.05 -73.27
CA GLN A 4 -41.04 11.33 -72.03
C GLN A 4 -41.88 10.98 -70.78
N ARG A 5 -41.24 10.52 -69.69
CA ARG A 5 -41.65 10.82 -68.31
C ARG A 5 -40.42 10.94 -67.41
N GLY A 6 -40.22 12.15 -66.87
CA GLY A 6 -39.30 12.40 -65.75
C GLY A 6 -39.98 12.08 -64.42
N VAL A 7 -39.17 11.65 -63.44
CA VAL A 7 -39.56 11.54 -62.04
C VAL A 7 -38.62 12.43 -61.24
N GLN A 8 -39.17 13.52 -60.69
CA GLN A 8 -38.52 14.35 -59.67
C GLN A 8 -38.71 13.69 -58.30
N THR A 9 -37.62 13.36 -57.62
CA THR A 9 -37.62 13.09 -56.18
C THR A 9 -37.16 14.34 -55.42
N LYS A 10 -38.08 14.99 -54.71
CA LYS A 10 -37.79 16.05 -53.74
C LYS A 10 -37.15 15.43 -52.49
N ILE A 11 -35.90 15.76 -52.21
CA ILE A 11 -35.28 15.51 -50.90
C ILE A 11 -35.60 16.72 -50.01
N SER A 12 -36.34 16.47 -48.92
CA SER A 12 -36.67 17.47 -47.90
C SER A 12 -35.43 17.85 -47.10
N THR A 13 -35.07 19.13 -47.12
CA THR A 13 -33.95 19.75 -46.37
C THR A 13 -34.17 19.80 -44.84
N THR A 14 -35.26 19.23 -44.33
CA THR A 14 -35.61 19.25 -42.91
C THR A 14 -34.99 18.09 -42.11
N ALA A 15 -34.43 17.07 -42.78
CA ALA A 15 -33.83 15.90 -42.12
C ALA A 15 -32.33 16.04 -41.81
N ILE A 16 -31.67 17.11 -42.30
CA ILE A 16 -30.22 17.32 -42.12
C ILE A 16 -29.91 18.11 -40.84
N TRP A 17 -30.86 18.89 -40.31
CA TRP A 17 -30.65 19.70 -39.10
C TRP A 17 -30.80 18.92 -37.78
N THR A 18 -31.55 17.81 -37.77
CA THR A 18 -31.72 16.99 -36.55
C THR A 18 -30.51 16.10 -36.26
N VAL A 19 -29.74 15.72 -37.28
CA VAL A 19 -28.53 14.87 -37.10
C VAL A 19 -27.32 15.68 -36.65
N LEU A 20 -27.26 16.98 -36.97
CA LEU A 20 -26.14 17.85 -36.56
C LEU A 20 -26.26 18.40 -35.12
N SER A 21 -27.47 18.46 -34.53
CA SER A 21 -27.67 18.94 -33.15
C SER A 21 -27.42 17.85 -32.07
N LEU A 22 -27.55 16.57 -32.43
CA LEU A 22 -27.28 15.42 -31.54
C LEU A 22 -25.80 14.98 -31.56
N GLY A 23 -25.05 15.32 -32.62
CA GLY A 23 -23.61 15.02 -32.72
C GLY A 23 -22.71 15.99 -31.94
N MET A 24 -23.05 17.29 -31.90
CA MET A 24 -22.22 18.29 -31.21
C MET A 24 -22.30 18.20 -29.68
N THR A 25 -23.44 17.78 -29.11
CA THR A 25 -23.57 17.65 -27.65
C THR A 25 -22.77 16.48 -27.07
N HIS A 26 -22.55 15.41 -27.84
CA HIS A 26 -21.69 14.30 -27.41
C HIS A 26 -20.20 14.57 -27.61
N ILE A 27 -19.82 15.24 -28.71
CA ILE A 27 -18.41 15.61 -28.96
C ILE A 27 -17.93 16.68 -27.96
N VAL A 28 -18.76 17.68 -27.64
CA VAL A 28 -18.42 18.68 -26.62
C VAL A 28 -18.38 18.06 -25.22
N LYS A 29 -19.27 17.12 -24.88
CA LYS A 29 -19.17 16.37 -23.61
C LYS A 29 -17.91 15.51 -23.54
N LEU A 30 -17.49 14.87 -24.64
CA LEU A 30 -16.26 14.07 -24.68
C LEU A 30 -15.01 14.96 -24.56
N ILE A 31 -14.98 16.10 -25.26
CA ILE A 31 -13.87 17.06 -25.21
C ILE A 31 -13.79 17.74 -23.85
N VAL A 32 -14.93 18.13 -23.25
CA VAL A 32 -14.98 18.67 -21.88
C VAL A 32 -14.60 17.60 -20.86
N PHE A 33 -14.97 16.33 -21.05
CA PHE A 33 -14.56 15.23 -20.17
C PHE A 33 -13.06 14.92 -20.29
N PHE A 34 -12.49 14.99 -21.50
CA PHE A 34 -11.05 14.84 -21.74
C PHE A 34 -10.25 16.05 -21.27
N LEU A 35 -10.77 17.28 -21.43
CA LEU A 35 -10.14 18.50 -20.92
C LEU A 35 -10.27 18.61 -19.39
N LEU A 36 -11.36 18.15 -18.77
CA LEU A 36 -11.45 18.04 -17.30
C LEU A 36 -10.58 16.90 -16.77
N HIS A 37 -10.47 15.76 -17.46
CA HIS A 37 -9.52 14.70 -17.04
C HIS A 37 -8.06 15.09 -17.26
N ALA A 38 -7.75 15.87 -18.30
CA ALA A 38 -6.41 16.44 -18.50
C ALA A 38 -6.12 17.59 -17.52
N SER A 39 -7.10 18.42 -17.19
CA SER A 39 -6.97 19.54 -16.25
C SER A 39 -6.93 19.07 -14.79
N LEU A 40 -7.65 18.01 -14.40
CA LEU A 40 -7.54 17.40 -13.07
C LEU A 40 -6.24 16.62 -12.84
N ARG A 41 -5.54 16.20 -13.90
CA ARG A 41 -4.15 15.71 -13.80
C ARG A 41 -3.10 16.81 -13.73
N THR A 42 -3.50 18.06 -13.97
CA THR A 42 -2.61 19.24 -13.96
C THR A 42 -3.01 20.25 -12.89
N LEU A 43 -3.83 19.85 -11.90
CA LEU A 43 -3.67 20.34 -10.54
C LEU A 43 -2.50 19.56 -9.94
N ALA A 44 -1.30 19.83 -10.47
CA ALA A 44 -0.11 19.67 -9.67
C ALA A 44 -0.31 20.64 -8.51
N LEU A 45 -0.85 20.13 -7.39
CA LEU A 45 -0.59 20.74 -6.10
C LEU A 45 0.90 21.03 -6.13
N ALA A 46 1.25 22.31 -6.14
CA ALA A 46 2.64 22.75 -6.10
C ALA A 46 3.16 22.26 -4.76
N PHE A 47 3.66 21.03 -4.74
CA PHE A 47 4.23 20.46 -3.55
C PHE A 47 5.46 21.31 -3.25
N PRO A 48 5.61 21.77 -1.99
CA PRO A 48 6.77 22.54 -1.59
C PRO A 48 8.05 21.80 -2.00
N LYS A 49 9.11 22.55 -2.29
CA LYS A 49 10.42 21.94 -2.57
C LYS A 49 10.82 21.06 -1.37
N SER A 50 11.70 20.08 -1.58
CA SER A 50 12.09 19.10 -0.55
C SER A 50 12.51 19.71 0.79
N GLU A 51 13.17 20.87 0.75
CA GLU A 51 13.59 21.64 1.94
C GLU A 51 12.42 22.34 2.64
N GLU A 52 11.39 22.73 1.88
CA GLU A 52 10.14 23.31 2.38
C GLU A 52 9.15 22.24 2.86
N PHE A 53 9.22 20.98 2.40
CA PHE A 53 8.29 19.94 2.86
C PHE A 53 8.47 19.63 4.36
N GLY A 54 9.71 19.61 4.85
CA GLY A 54 10.00 19.41 6.26
C GLY A 54 9.51 20.55 7.17
N SER A 55 9.60 21.80 6.69
CA SER A 55 9.12 22.99 7.41
C SER A 55 7.62 23.26 7.20
N ALA A 56 7.04 22.88 6.06
CA ALA A 56 5.62 23.08 5.77
C ALA A 56 4.72 22.10 6.53
N LEU A 57 5.23 20.92 6.91
CA LEU A 57 4.48 19.97 7.73
C LEU A 57 4.32 20.41 9.18
N THR A 58 5.15 21.35 9.67
CA THR A 58 5.06 21.82 11.06
C THR A 58 4.07 22.97 11.26
N GLU A 59 3.58 23.62 10.19
CA GLU A 59 2.83 24.88 10.30
C GLU A 59 1.41 24.86 9.70
N ASN A 60 0.96 23.78 9.05
CA ASN A 60 -0.34 23.78 8.37
C ASN A 60 -1.25 22.63 8.82
N GLU A 61 -2.36 22.96 9.49
CA GLU A 61 -3.38 22.04 10.07
C GLU A 61 -4.11 21.14 9.06
N SER A 62 -3.73 21.14 7.78
CA SER A 62 -4.46 20.43 6.71
C SER A 62 -3.80 19.14 6.22
N TYR A 63 -2.57 18.82 6.64
CA TYR A 63 -1.92 17.58 6.24
C TYR A 63 -2.38 16.41 7.11
N ASN A 64 -2.64 15.27 6.48
CA ASN A 64 -2.93 14.00 7.13
C ASN A 64 -2.06 12.89 6.51
N MET A 65 -2.08 11.68 7.07
CA MET A 65 -1.21 10.61 6.59
C MET A 65 -1.51 10.20 5.14
N THR A 66 -2.74 10.38 4.65
CA THR A 66 -3.07 10.13 3.24
C THR A 66 -2.42 11.15 2.30
N THR A 67 -2.38 12.43 2.70
CA THR A 67 -1.71 13.48 1.93
C THR A 67 -0.19 13.30 1.93
N ILE A 68 0.39 12.94 3.09
CA ILE A 68 1.83 12.64 3.20
C ILE A 68 2.17 11.42 2.32
N ASN A 69 1.36 10.36 2.35
CA ASN A 69 1.53 9.21 1.48
C ASN A 69 1.53 9.60 0.00
N GLY A 70 0.54 10.41 -0.44
CA GLY A 70 0.47 10.87 -1.83
C GLY A 70 1.69 11.68 -2.28
N PHE A 71 2.26 12.50 -1.39
CA PHE A 71 3.53 13.18 -1.66
C PHE A 71 4.68 12.18 -1.80
N LEU A 72 4.84 11.25 -0.85
CA LEU A 72 5.95 10.27 -0.88
C LEU A 72 5.87 9.35 -2.10
N GLU A 73 4.66 8.95 -2.51
CA GLU A 73 4.41 8.14 -3.71
C GLU A 73 4.85 8.82 -5.01
N SER A 74 4.95 10.15 -5.03
CA SER A 74 5.46 10.87 -6.21
C SER A 74 6.93 10.54 -6.50
N PHE A 75 7.66 10.01 -5.52
CA PHE A 75 9.07 9.61 -5.65
C PHE A 75 9.26 8.10 -5.85
N PHE A 76 8.19 7.30 -5.80
CA PHE A 76 8.29 5.84 -5.91
C PHE A 76 8.65 5.37 -7.33
N ALA A 77 9.32 4.23 -7.43
CA ALA A 77 9.61 3.61 -8.72
C ALA A 77 8.34 3.05 -9.34
N ARG A 78 7.96 3.59 -10.51
CA ARG A 78 6.79 3.14 -11.30
C ARG A 78 7.12 1.90 -12.11
N LYS A 79 6.10 1.23 -12.64
CA LYS A 79 6.25 0.09 -13.56
C LYS A 79 7.27 0.37 -14.67
N ALA A 80 8.16 -0.60 -14.88
CA ALA A 80 9.13 -0.62 -15.97
C ALA A 80 10.05 0.62 -16.02
N THR A 81 10.44 1.18 -14.87
CA THR A 81 11.34 2.35 -14.81
C THR A 81 12.80 2.00 -14.55
N LEU A 82 13.12 0.82 -14.01
CA LEU A 82 14.48 0.43 -13.61
C LEU A 82 15.01 -0.74 -14.44
N SER A 83 16.31 -0.76 -14.73
CA SER A 83 17.01 -1.98 -15.18
C SER A 83 17.22 -2.95 -14.01
N ALA A 84 17.62 -4.19 -14.31
CA ALA A 84 17.96 -5.17 -13.27
C ALA A 84 19.17 -4.74 -12.45
N GLU A 85 20.18 -4.16 -13.10
CA GLU A 85 21.41 -3.64 -12.51
C GLU A 85 21.13 -2.41 -11.64
N GLU A 86 20.27 -1.51 -12.13
CA GLU A 86 19.80 -0.37 -11.34
C GLU A 86 19.09 -0.87 -10.07
N TRP A 87 18.13 -1.80 -10.19
CA TRP A 87 17.44 -2.36 -9.04
C TRP A 87 18.39 -3.01 -8.03
N LYS A 88 19.31 -3.86 -8.50
CA LYS A 88 20.28 -4.54 -7.65
C LYS A 88 21.16 -3.55 -6.88
N SER A 89 21.57 -2.44 -7.51
CA SER A 89 22.36 -1.41 -6.84
C SER A 89 21.54 -0.56 -5.86
N ARG A 90 20.20 -0.62 -5.88
CA ARG A 90 19.30 0.09 -4.95
C ARG A 90 18.88 -0.73 -3.74
N LEU A 91 19.14 -2.03 -3.74
CA LEU A 91 18.91 -2.88 -2.56
C LEU A 91 19.78 -2.41 -1.39
N PRO A 92 19.26 -2.44 -0.16
CA PRO A 92 20.03 -2.05 1.00
C PRO A 92 21.18 -3.02 1.28
N ASN A 93 22.37 -2.46 1.53
CA ASN A 93 23.53 -3.23 1.96
C ASN A 93 23.48 -3.54 3.48
N MET A 94 24.40 -4.37 3.96
CA MET A 94 24.41 -4.80 5.38
C MET A 94 24.56 -3.63 6.35
N LYS A 95 25.42 -2.64 6.07
CA LYS A 95 25.61 -1.48 6.94
C LYS A 95 24.35 -0.62 7.01
N GLU A 96 23.67 -0.42 5.88
CA GLU A 96 22.39 0.29 5.82
C GLU A 96 21.30 -0.48 6.61
N LYS A 97 21.23 -1.82 6.49
CA LYS A 97 20.31 -2.65 7.27
C LYS A 97 20.58 -2.55 8.78
N ASP A 98 21.84 -2.62 9.20
CA ASP A 98 22.25 -2.53 10.60
C ASP A 98 21.93 -1.16 11.21
N GLU A 99 22.27 -0.08 10.50
CA GLU A 99 21.93 1.27 10.92
C GLU A 99 20.42 1.47 10.98
N MET A 100 19.67 0.92 10.03
CA MET A 100 18.21 1.04 10.01
C MET A 100 17.59 0.30 11.20
N THR A 101 18.07 -0.90 11.52
CA THR A 101 17.63 -1.64 12.71
C THR A 101 17.85 -0.82 13.98
N LYS A 102 19.03 -0.21 14.14
CA LYS A 102 19.35 0.63 15.30
C LYS A 102 18.48 1.89 15.36
N LEU A 103 18.26 2.55 14.22
CA LEU A 103 17.42 3.75 14.13
C LEU A 103 15.98 3.45 14.50
N ILE A 104 15.36 2.45 13.87
CA ILE A 104 13.96 2.07 14.14
C ILE A 104 13.79 1.56 15.57
N THR A 105 14.76 0.82 16.11
CA THR A 105 14.76 0.40 17.51
C THR A 105 14.81 1.59 18.47
N SER A 106 15.58 2.63 18.14
CA SER A 106 15.63 3.87 18.93
C SER A 106 14.29 4.59 18.89
N ILE A 107 13.72 4.81 17.69
CA ILE A 107 12.42 5.45 17.49
C ILE A 107 11.31 4.70 18.26
N TRP A 108 11.29 3.37 18.16
CA TRP A 108 10.28 2.53 18.81
C TRP A 108 10.24 2.68 20.34
N LYS A 109 11.38 2.96 20.97
CA LYS A 109 11.50 3.01 22.43
C LYS A 109 10.93 4.28 23.05
N PHE A 110 10.79 5.37 22.30
CA PHE A 110 10.28 6.64 22.82
C PHE A 110 8.85 6.51 23.34
N GLU A 111 8.62 7.07 24.53
CA GLU A 111 7.28 7.21 25.11
C GLU A 111 6.48 8.31 24.42
N THR A 112 7.15 9.43 24.13
CA THR A 112 6.69 10.59 23.36
C THR A 112 7.81 11.04 22.43
N PHE A 113 7.47 11.69 21.31
CA PHE A 113 8.48 12.29 20.42
C PHE A 113 8.86 13.73 20.76
N ASP A 114 8.35 14.27 21.87
CA ASP A 114 8.81 15.54 22.42
C ASP A 114 10.29 15.45 22.81
N GLY A 115 11.10 16.37 22.27
CA GLY A 115 12.54 16.40 22.52
C GLY A 115 13.38 15.42 21.69
N VAL A 116 12.80 14.75 20.68
CA VAL A 116 13.61 14.00 19.70
C VAL A 116 14.56 14.98 19.01
N SER A 117 15.86 14.71 19.09
CA SER A 117 16.89 15.57 18.53
C SER A 117 16.76 15.70 17.01
N PRO A 118 16.84 16.91 16.44
CA PRO A 118 16.89 17.08 14.98
C PRO A 118 18.12 16.41 14.36
N ASN A 119 19.16 16.15 15.16
CA ASN A 119 20.40 15.51 14.75
C ASN A 119 20.40 13.99 14.96
N LEU A 120 19.23 13.35 15.14
CA LEU A 120 19.13 11.90 15.34
C LEU A 120 19.87 11.11 14.25
N LEU A 121 19.86 11.59 13.00
CA LEU A 121 20.54 10.94 11.87
C LEU A 121 22.08 11.03 11.91
N ASP A 122 22.67 11.87 12.76
CA ASP A 122 24.13 12.04 12.81
C ASP A 122 24.86 10.78 13.28
N SER A 123 24.15 9.89 13.99
CA SER A 123 24.68 8.61 14.44
C SER A 123 24.64 7.50 13.37
N TYR A 124 24.12 7.80 12.16
CA TYR A 124 23.86 6.81 11.11
C TYR A 124 24.46 7.28 9.76
N PRO A 125 25.79 7.25 9.60
CA PRO A 125 26.47 7.85 8.46
C PRO A 125 26.15 7.20 7.11
N ASN A 126 25.76 5.92 7.07
CA ASN A 126 25.37 5.26 5.82
C ASN A 126 23.93 5.63 5.41
N LEU A 127 23.07 5.92 6.39
CA LEU A 127 21.69 6.33 6.14
C LEU A 127 21.53 7.84 5.92
N LYS A 128 22.28 8.68 6.66
CA LYS A 128 22.16 10.14 6.65
C LYS A 128 22.14 10.77 5.24
N PRO A 129 22.89 10.28 4.23
CA PRO A 129 22.83 10.84 2.87
C PRO A 129 21.53 10.52 2.13
N ILE A 130 20.81 9.46 2.51
CA ILE A 130 19.73 8.84 1.74
C ILE A 130 18.35 9.13 2.35
N ILE A 131 18.24 9.18 3.68
CA ILE A 131 16.94 9.28 4.37
C ILE A 131 16.74 10.61 5.08
N SER A 132 15.48 10.96 5.31
CA SER A 132 15.01 12.00 6.22
C SER A 132 14.12 11.39 7.29
N ILE A 133 14.04 12.08 8.43
CA ILE A 133 13.05 11.81 9.48
C ILE A 133 12.14 13.03 9.56
N THR A 134 10.86 12.81 9.32
CA THR A 134 9.84 13.84 9.37
C THR A 134 8.93 13.58 10.56
N ARG A 135 8.69 14.61 11.37
CA ARG A 135 7.71 14.55 12.47
C ARG A 135 6.36 15.08 11.97
N TYR A 136 5.31 14.34 12.25
CA TYR A 136 3.93 14.75 12.02
C TYR A 136 3.11 14.33 13.25
N ASN A 137 2.59 15.29 14.01
CA ASN A 137 1.93 15.03 15.30
C ASN A 137 2.79 14.14 16.23
N ASN A 138 2.22 12.98 16.62
CA ASN A 138 2.86 11.97 17.46
C ASN A 138 3.49 10.84 16.63
N THR A 139 3.79 11.09 15.36
CA THR A 139 4.37 10.16 14.40
C THR A 139 5.75 10.62 13.96
N LEU A 140 6.71 9.71 13.93
CA LEU A 140 7.95 9.87 13.17
C LEU A 140 7.88 9.03 11.90
N ILE A 141 8.24 9.65 10.78
CA ILE A 141 8.21 9.06 9.45
C ILE A 141 9.64 9.02 8.93
N VAL A 142 10.18 7.82 8.72
CA VAL A 142 11.48 7.60 8.08
C VAL A 142 11.24 7.29 6.61
N HIS A 143 11.77 8.14 5.73
CA HIS A 143 11.57 8.04 4.30
C HIS A 143 12.82 8.50 3.54
N GLU A 144 12.91 8.17 2.26
CA GLU A 144 13.96 8.72 1.40
C GLU A 144 13.87 10.23 1.25
N LYS A 145 15.02 10.89 1.16
CA LYS A 145 15.08 12.33 0.90
C LYS A 145 14.40 12.65 -0.43
N PRO A 146 13.41 13.56 -0.45
CA PRO A 146 12.89 14.08 -1.69
C PRO A 146 14.00 14.82 -2.45
N GLY A 147 13.96 14.79 -3.79
CA GLY A 147 14.93 15.51 -4.62
C GLY A 147 16.31 14.86 -4.77
N LEU A 148 16.54 13.66 -4.24
CA LEU A 148 17.77 12.91 -4.50
C LEU A 148 18.05 12.78 -6.01
N SER A 149 19.33 12.92 -6.35
CA SER A 149 19.81 12.60 -7.70
C SER A 149 19.44 11.15 -8.05
N ARG A 150 19.28 10.88 -9.34
CA ARG A 150 18.88 9.54 -9.81
C ARG A 150 19.79 8.46 -9.24
N ASP A 151 21.08 8.71 -9.04
CA ASP A 151 22.06 7.71 -8.55
C ASP A 151 21.96 7.42 -7.05
N LEU A 152 21.29 8.27 -6.27
CA LEU A 152 21.12 8.09 -4.84
C LEU A 152 19.75 7.54 -4.43
N ARG A 153 18.73 7.63 -5.30
CA ARG A 153 17.38 7.11 -5.03
C ARG A 153 17.37 5.60 -4.76
N ARG A 154 16.74 5.15 -3.70
CA ARG A 154 16.70 3.72 -3.37
C ARG A 154 15.35 3.07 -3.62
N TYR A 155 14.26 3.84 -3.63
CA TYR A 155 12.89 3.34 -3.76
C TYR A 155 12.47 2.33 -2.67
N TRP A 156 13.04 2.45 -1.46
CA TRP A 156 12.71 1.70 -0.25
C TRP A 156 11.29 1.99 0.24
N GLY A 157 10.82 3.23 0.08
CA GLY A 157 9.50 3.66 0.54
C GLY A 157 9.59 4.40 1.85
N TYR A 158 8.68 4.10 2.79
CA TYR A 158 8.72 4.71 4.12
C TYR A 158 8.17 3.80 5.21
N ILE A 159 8.55 4.14 6.44
CA ILE A 159 7.98 3.61 7.67
C ILE A 159 7.53 4.78 8.55
N ALA A 160 6.31 4.70 9.08
CA ALA A 160 5.76 5.64 10.05
C ALA A 160 5.50 4.92 11.38
N ILE A 161 5.89 5.53 12.50
CA ILE A 161 5.78 4.95 13.83
C ILE A 161 5.14 6.01 14.74
N ASN A 162 4.03 5.66 15.38
CA ASN A 162 3.46 6.47 16.45
C ASN A 162 4.25 6.26 17.75
N ASP A 163 4.36 7.28 18.60
CA ASP A 163 4.91 7.11 19.94
C ASP A 163 4.02 6.19 20.80
N LYS A 164 4.53 5.73 21.94
CA LYS A 164 3.82 4.72 22.74
C LYS A 164 2.56 5.27 23.40
N ARG A 165 2.54 6.56 23.77
CA ARG A 165 1.37 7.16 24.44
C ARG A 165 0.21 7.44 23.48
N SER A 166 0.52 7.77 22.24
CA SER A 166 -0.47 8.09 21.21
C SER A 166 -1.06 6.85 20.55
N ALA A 167 -0.28 5.79 20.36
CA ALA A 167 -0.77 4.53 19.79
C ALA A 167 -1.81 3.88 20.73
N LYS A 168 -3.05 3.68 20.25
CA LYS A 168 -4.12 3.03 21.04
C LYS A 168 -4.35 1.58 20.66
N ARG A 169 -3.77 1.14 19.55
CA ARG A 169 -3.86 -0.23 19.07
C ARG A 169 -2.48 -0.72 18.69
N ASN A 170 -2.15 -1.92 19.14
CA ASN A 170 -0.94 -2.63 18.74
C ASN A 170 -1.10 -3.25 17.34
N LEU A 171 -1.50 -2.42 16.39
CA LEU A 171 -1.76 -2.76 15.00
C LEU A 171 -0.66 -2.18 14.13
N HIS A 172 -0.22 -2.97 13.16
CA HIS A 172 0.83 -2.63 12.23
C HIS A 172 0.30 -2.80 10.82
N HIS A 173 0.27 -1.73 10.04
CA HIS A 173 -0.18 -1.79 8.65
C HIS A 173 0.98 -1.88 7.69
N ALA A 174 0.79 -2.60 6.60
CA ALA A 174 1.76 -2.65 5.51
C ALA A 174 1.08 -2.64 4.14
N ALA A 175 1.65 -1.94 3.17
CA ALA A 175 1.20 -1.92 1.78
C ALA A 175 2.38 -2.20 0.83
N PRO A 176 2.53 -3.44 0.33
CA PRO A 176 3.69 -3.83 -0.47
C PRO A 176 3.57 -3.44 -1.96
N HIS A 177 2.38 -3.10 -2.44
CA HIS A 177 2.08 -3.01 -3.87
C HIS A 177 1.45 -1.68 -4.26
N PHE A 178 2.32 -0.68 -4.32
CA PHE A 178 2.00 0.55 -5.02
C PHE A 178 1.66 0.29 -6.51
N GLU A 179 0.68 1.04 -7.03
CA GLU A 179 0.23 1.07 -8.43
C GLU A 179 -0.49 -0.19 -8.95
N SER A 180 -0.07 -1.40 -8.58
CA SER A 180 -0.66 -2.63 -9.12
C SER A 180 -1.94 -3.08 -8.41
N ASP A 181 -2.09 -2.71 -7.15
CA ASP A 181 -3.17 -3.17 -6.27
C ASP A 181 -4.23 -2.06 -6.07
N GLY A 182 -4.21 -1.01 -6.90
CA GLY A 182 -5.02 0.19 -6.72
C GLY A 182 -4.43 1.12 -5.65
N ASP A 183 -5.29 1.77 -4.87
CA ASP A 183 -4.93 2.81 -3.89
C ASP A 183 -4.73 2.26 -2.46
N VAL A 184 -4.16 1.04 -2.34
CA VAL A 184 -3.96 0.34 -1.05
C VAL A 184 -2.99 1.08 -0.12
N CYS A 185 -2.06 1.86 -0.68
CA CYS A 185 -1.11 2.64 0.10
C CYS A 185 -1.82 3.80 0.84
N ARG A 186 -2.74 4.50 0.16
CA ARG A 186 -3.60 5.52 0.78
C ARG A 186 -4.53 4.92 1.83
N GLU A 187 -5.11 3.75 1.56
CA GLU A 187 -5.94 3.04 2.53
C GLU A 187 -5.13 2.70 3.80
N ALA A 188 -3.95 2.09 3.66
CA ALA A 188 -3.09 1.76 4.79
C ALA A 188 -2.69 3.02 5.59
N ALA A 189 -2.42 4.14 4.90
CA ALA A 189 -2.14 5.43 5.53
C ALA A 189 -3.34 6.00 6.29
N TYR A 190 -4.53 5.94 5.70
CA TYR A 190 -5.78 6.35 6.35
C TYR A 190 -6.07 5.52 7.60
N LEU A 191 -5.95 4.19 7.50
CA LEU A 191 -6.23 3.29 8.60
C LEU A 191 -5.20 3.42 9.72
N PHE A 192 -3.92 3.60 9.39
CA PHE A 192 -2.89 3.87 10.38
C PHE A 192 -3.22 5.07 11.28
N GLU A 193 -3.63 6.19 10.68
CA GLU A 193 -3.98 7.40 11.41
C GLU A 193 -5.32 7.27 12.15
N SER A 194 -6.39 6.88 11.44
CA SER A 194 -7.77 6.83 11.99
C SER A 194 -7.98 5.79 13.09
N THR A 195 -7.17 4.74 13.11
CA THR A 195 -7.19 3.70 14.14
C THR A 195 -6.13 3.91 15.22
N THR A 196 -5.32 4.97 15.13
CA THR A 196 -4.19 5.26 16.03
C THR A 196 -3.29 4.04 16.20
N SER A 197 -2.98 3.40 15.08
CA SER A 197 -2.17 2.18 15.02
C SER A 197 -0.73 2.45 15.38
N ARG A 198 0.03 1.39 15.66
CA ARG A 198 1.41 1.51 16.15
C ARG A 198 2.40 1.85 15.04
N SER A 199 2.24 1.26 13.84
CA SER A 199 3.10 1.60 12.70
C SER A 199 2.45 1.38 11.35
N LEU A 200 3.08 1.94 10.33
CA LEU A 200 2.78 1.75 8.90
C LEU A 200 4.08 1.55 8.12
N VAL A 201 4.10 0.60 7.19
CA VAL A 201 5.20 0.40 6.23
C VAL A 201 4.65 0.40 4.80
N VAL A 202 5.22 1.22 3.92
CA VAL A 202 4.83 1.26 2.50
C VAL A 202 6.05 1.03 1.63
N ALA A 203 5.92 0.12 0.65
CA ALA A 203 6.98 -0.16 -0.30
C ALA A 203 7.13 0.98 -1.31
N GLY A 204 8.36 1.42 -1.56
CA GLY A 204 8.66 2.55 -2.46
C GLY A 204 8.75 2.19 -3.95
N ALA A 205 8.37 0.98 -4.33
CA ALA A 205 8.46 0.51 -5.71
C ALA A 205 7.22 -0.31 -6.09
N SER A 206 6.70 -0.07 -7.29
CA SER A 206 5.75 -0.96 -7.95
C SER A 206 6.36 -2.36 -8.04
N ARG A 207 5.56 -3.41 -7.81
CA ARG A 207 6.03 -4.80 -7.98
C ARG A 207 6.58 -5.08 -9.38
N PHE A 208 6.20 -4.26 -10.37
CA PHE A 208 6.67 -4.34 -11.76
C PHE A 208 7.71 -3.27 -12.12
N ALA A 209 8.41 -2.68 -11.15
CA ALA A 209 9.35 -1.57 -11.41
C ALA A 209 10.54 -1.97 -12.29
N VAL A 210 10.99 -3.22 -12.21
CA VAL A 210 12.13 -3.74 -12.99
C VAL A 210 11.69 -4.14 -14.40
N ARG A 211 12.38 -3.62 -15.41
CA ARG A 211 12.15 -3.89 -16.83
C ARG A 211 12.63 -5.28 -17.23
N GLY A 212 11.95 -5.84 -18.23
CA GLY A 212 12.30 -7.13 -18.82
C GLY A 212 11.78 -8.32 -18.03
N ASN A 213 12.14 -9.52 -18.49
CA ASN A 213 11.70 -10.78 -17.91
C ASN A 213 12.65 -11.23 -16.78
N VAL A 214 12.79 -10.39 -15.77
CA VAL A 214 13.69 -10.61 -14.63
C VAL A 214 12.88 -11.09 -13.44
N TYR A 215 13.37 -12.13 -12.78
CA TYR A 215 12.72 -12.79 -11.66
C TYR A 215 13.49 -12.59 -10.35
N SER A 216 12.77 -12.62 -9.24
CA SER A 216 13.33 -12.56 -7.90
C SER A 216 14.20 -13.79 -7.64
N THR A 217 15.33 -13.57 -6.97
CA THR A 217 16.20 -14.63 -6.42
C THR A 217 15.53 -15.38 -5.28
N CYS A 218 14.61 -14.73 -4.56
CA CYS A 218 13.88 -15.29 -3.43
C CYS A 218 12.78 -16.26 -3.90
N LEU A 219 11.86 -15.78 -4.75
CA LEU A 219 10.78 -16.59 -5.33
C LEU A 219 10.72 -16.35 -6.84
N LYS A 220 11.24 -17.31 -7.61
CA LYS A 220 11.47 -17.20 -9.07
C LYS A 220 10.21 -16.97 -9.93
N THR A 221 9.01 -17.10 -9.37
CA THR A 221 7.75 -16.80 -10.08
C THR A 221 7.36 -15.32 -10.00
N TYR A 222 8.05 -14.52 -9.19
CA TYR A 222 7.75 -13.12 -8.96
C TYR A 222 8.86 -12.21 -9.48
N HIS A 223 8.52 -10.94 -9.70
CA HIS A 223 9.49 -9.92 -10.05
C HIS A 223 10.38 -9.57 -8.86
N PRO A 224 11.65 -9.16 -9.10
CA PRO A 224 12.56 -8.78 -8.02
C PRO A 224 12.10 -7.55 -7.22
N SER A 225 11.24 -6.70 -7.78
CA SER A 225 10.62 -5.57 -7.10
C SER A 225 9.34 -5.88 -6.34
N ASP A 226 8.83 -7.12 -6.39
CA ASP A 226 7.65 -7.52 -5.61
C ASP A 226 7.99 -7.63 -4.13
N SER A 227 7.59 -6.61 -3.36
CA SER A 227 7.99 -6.48 -1.94
C SER A 227 7.36 -7.52 -1.01
N ALA A 228 6.24 -8.12 -1.40
CA ALA A 228 5.62 -9.21 -0.63
C ALA A 228 6.31 -10.56 -0.86
N HIS A 229 7.07 -10.70 -1.95
CA HIS A 229 7.68 -11.96 -2.41
C HIS A 229 9.22 -11.90 -2.53
N ASN A 230 9.84 -10.86 -1.97
CA ASN A 230 11.29 -10.70 -1.93
C ASN A 230 11.74 -10.22 -0.55
N SER A 231 12.71 -10.91 0.05
CA SER A 231 13.29 -10.58 1.36
C SER A 231 14.45 -9.57 1.29
N ASP A 232 14.95 -9.25 0.10
CA ASP A 232 16.17 -8.44 -0.03
C ASP A 232 15.92 -6.94 0.13
N ASN A 233 14.68 -6.49 -0.07
CA ASN A 233 14.30 -5.08 -0.01
C ASN A 233 14.14 -4.55 1.43
N MET A 234 14.12 -3.22 1.55
CA MET A 234 13.97 -2.55 2.84
C MET A 234 12.56 -2.71 3.45
N PHE A 235 11.53 -2.89 2.63
CA PHE A 235 10.16 -3.14 3.10
C PHE A 235 10.07 -4.39 3.97
N HIS A 236 10.68 -5.50 3.54
CA HIS A 236 10.76 -6.73 4.35
C HIS A 236 11.56 -6.51 5.64
N HIS A 237 12.70 -5.83 5.53
CA HIS A 237 13.58 -5.54 6.67
C HIS A 237 12.87 -4.72 7.75
N TRP A 238 12.16 -3.64 7.39
CA TRP A 238 11.37 -2.84 8.33
C TRP A 238 10.29 -3.65 9.04
N ASN A 239 9.55 -4.46 8.30
CA ASN A 239 8.51 -5.32 8.87
C ASN A 239 9.10 -6.35 9.86
N MET A 240 10.26 -6.93 9.55
CA MET A 240 10.96 -7.82 10.48
C MET A 240 11.39 -7.11 11.77
N ILE A 241 11.98 -5.91 11.66
CA ILE A 241 12.38 -5.12 12.84
C ILE A 241 11.15 -4.89 13.75
N LEU A 242 10.03 -4.46 13.17
CA LEU A 242 8.80 -4.21 13.93
C LEU A 242 8.25 -5.48 14.60
N ALA A 243 8.27 -6.61 13.89
CA ALA A 243 7.82 -7.89 14.43
C ALA A 243 8.71 -8.38 15.59
N ASP A 244 10.04 -8.24 15.48
CA ASP A 244 10.96 -8.55 16.57
C ASP A 244 10.75 -7.64 17.79
N LEU A 245 10.55 -6.34 17.55
CA LEU A 245 10.30 -5.35 18.61
C LEU A 245 8.94 -5.52 19.29
N ALA A 246 7.94 -6.02 18.56
CA ALA A 246 6.60 -6.30 19.07
C ALA A 246 6.45 -7.75 19.57
N LYS A 247 7.54 -8.52 19.62
CA LYS A 247 7.52 -9.90 20.12
C LYS A 247 7.02 -9.94 21.57
N ASN A 248 6.23 -10.97 21.89
CA ASN A 248 5.56 -11.16 23.19
C ASN A 248 4.50 -10.09 23.52
N THR A 249 4.00 -9.38 22.52
CA THR A 249 2.82 -8.53 22.65
C THR A 249 1.64 -9.14 21.87
N ASN A 250 0.45 -8.56 22.00
CA ASN A 250 -0.72 -8.90 21.19
C ASN A 250 -0.71 -8.21 19.81
N ALA A 251 0.48 -7.94 19.25
CA ALA A 251 0.61 -7.22 17.99
C ALA A 251 -0.02 -7.98 16.82
N ILE A 252 -0.65 -7.23 15.92
CA ILE A 252 -1.24 -7.78 14.69
C ILE A 252 -0.70 -7.00 13.50
N PHE A 253 -0.23 -7.73 12.50
CA PHE A 253 0.34 -7.19 11.27
C PHE A 253 -0.63 -7.40 10.12
N VAL A 254 -1.25 -6.32 9.67
CA VAL A 254 -2.21 -6.32 8.55
C VAL A 254 -1.52 -5.83 7.29
N GLN A 255 -1.46 -6.68 6.28
CA GLN A 255 -0.93 -6.33 4.97
C GLN A 255 -2.07 -6.20 3.95
N TRP A 256 -2.18 -5.01 3.36
CA TRP A 256 -3.26 -4.61 2.47
C TRP A 256 -2.88 -4.86 1.01
N HIS A 257 -3.76 -5.56 0.29
CA HIS A 257 -3.63 -5.90 -1.11
C HIS A 257 -4.90 -5.60 -1.87
N GLY A 258 -4.77 -5.49 -3.18
CA GLY A 258 -5.87 -5.29 -4.10
C GLY A 258 -5.88 -6.41 -5.13
N MET A 259 -7.06 -6.93 -5.42
CA MET A 259 -7.25 -7.99 -6.40
C MET A 259 -8.13 -7.55 -7.54
N ALA A 260 -7.97 -8.20 -8.70
CA ALA A 260 -8.91 -8.02 -9.81
C ALA A 260 -10.28 -8.61 -9.45
N GLU A 261 -11.34 -8.03 -10.03
CA GLU A 261 -12.74 -8.43 -9.81
C GLU A 261 -13.01 -9.92 -10.09
N THR A 262 -12.16 -10.55 -10.90
CA THR A 262 -12.24 -11.96 -11.30
C THR A 262 -11.34 -12.90 -10.47
N SER A 263 -10.57 -12.40 -9.50
CA SER A 263 -9.54 -13.19 -8.81
C SER A 263 -10.09 -14.11 -7.72
N CYS A 264 -11.05 -13.61 -6.94
CA CYS A 264 -11.80 -14.36 -5.94
C CYS A 264 -13.30 -14.17 -6.18
N GLN A 265 -14.12 -15.07 -5.65
CA GLN A 265 -15.57 -14.98 -5.78
C GLN A 265 -16.12 -13.78 -4.99
N ASN A 266 -15.71 -13.64 -3.73
CA ASN A 266 -16.18 -12.60 -2.81
C ASN A 266 -15.38 -11.30 -2.90
N ASP A 267 -15.88 -10.22 -2.31
CA ASP A 267 -15.32 -8.87 -2.41
C ASP A 267 -14.04 -8.70 -1.59
N VAL A 268 -13.96 -9.41 -0.47
CA VAL A 268 -12.83 -9.41 0.45
C VAL A 268 -12.45 -10.84 0.80
N PHE A 269 -11.16 -11.14 0.71
CA PHE A 269 -10.57 -12.42 1.09
C PHE A 269 -9.44 -12.20 2.09
N ILE A 270 -9.62 -12.71 3.31
CA ILE A 270 -8.72 -12.50 4.44
C ILE A 270 -8.01 -13.81 4.78
N SER A 271 -6.69 -13.80 4.89
CA SER A 271 -5.88 -14.97 5.17
C SER A 271 -4.86 -14.70 6.27
N ALA A 272 -4.53 -15.71 7.06
CA ALA A 272 -3.41 -15.72 8.01
C ALA A 272 -2.10 -16.22 7.37
N GLY A 273 -2.01 -16.26 6.03
CA GLY A 273 -0.85 -16.79 5.30
C GLY A 273 -0.91 -18.30 5.06
N SER A 274 -2.09 -18.93 5.14
CA SER A 274 -2.25 -20.38 4.94
C SER A 274 -3.54 -20.77 4.25
N ARG A 275 -3.49 -21.90 3.54
CA ARG A 275 -4.64 -22.57 2.90
C ARG A 275 -5.33 -23.56 3.82
N ASP A 276 -4.74 -23.87 4.97
CA ASP A 276 -5.30 -24.84 5.91
C ASP A 276 -6.54 -24.22 6.59
N SER A 277 -7.72 -24.78 6.30
CA SER A 277 -8.99 -24.33 6.86
C SER A 277 -9.04 -24.44 8.38
N GLN A 278 -8.30 -25.38 8.99
CA GLN A 278 -8.31 -25.57 10.44
C GLN A 278 -7.74 -24.36 11.18
N VAL A 279 -6.84 -23.61 10.56
CA VAL A 279 -6.30 -22.35 11.11
C VAL A 279 -7.42 -21.36 11.43
N TYR A 280 -8.46 -21.31 10.60
CA TYR A 280 -9.57 -20.36 10.64
C TYR A 280 -10.78 -20.84 11.45
N SER A 281 -10.74 -22.07 11.97
CA SER A 281 -11.73 -22.55 12.95
C SER A 281 -11.57 -21.90 14.34
N ARG A 282 -10.43 -21.23 14.56
CA ARG A 282 -10.07 -20.57 15.83
C ARG A 282 -10.39 -19.08 15.78
N ASP A 283 -10.51 -18.48 16.97
CA ASP A 283 -10.68 -17.03 17.14
C ASP A 283 -9.37 -16.25 16.88
N ILE A 284 -8.95 -16.17 15.62
CA ILE A 284 -7.74 -15.47 15.17
C ILE A 284 -8.05 -14.11 14.54
N PRO A 285 -7.06 -13.18 14.48
CA PRO A 285 -7.26 -11.85 13.89
C PRO A 285 -7.93 -11.79 12.51
N ALA A 286 -7.57 -12.71 11.61
CA ALA A 286 -8.19 -12.81 10.28
C ALA A 286 -9.70 -13.07 10.35
N VAL A 287 -10.13 -13.94 11.26
CA VAL A 287 -11.54 -14.30 11.49
C VAL A 287 -12.30 -13.14 12.13
N LYS A 288 -11.71 -12.46 13.11
CA LYS A 288 -12.31 -11.27 13.76
C LYS A 288 -12.60 -10.15 12.77
N ILE A 289 -11.64 -9.86 11.89
CA ILE A 289 -11.79 -8.81 10.86
C ILE A 289 -12.87 -9.22 9.84
N ARG A 290 -12.90 -10.48 9.41
CA ARG A 290 -13.94 -11.02 8.53
C ARG A 290 -15.33 -10.84 9.14
N ASP A 291 -15.49 -11.22 10.40
CA ASP A 291 -16.79 -11.20 11.08
C ASP A 291 -17.25 -9.77 11.32
N ALA A 292 -16.36 -8.87 11.76
CA ALA A 292 -16.65 -7.44 11.87
C ALA A 292 -17.07 -6.82 10.53
N PHE A 293 -16.40 -7.17 9.42
CA PHE A 293 -16.78 -6.72 8.08
C PHE A 293 -18.20 -7.17 7.72
N ASN A 294 -18.51 -8.46 7.85
CA ASN A 294 -19.83 -9.01 7.51
C ASN A 294 -20.94 -8.54 8.48
N GLN A 295 -20.58 -8.13 9.68
CA GLN A 295 -21.51 -7.50 10.62
C GLN A 295 -21.92 -6.10 10.12
N LEU A 296 -20.96 -5.28 9.69
CA LEU A 296 -21.17 -3.88 9.31
C LEU A 296 -21.66 -3.69 7.88
N GLU A 297 -21.28 -4.58 6.95
CA GLU A 297 -21.60 -4.49 5.53
C GLU A 297 -22.56 -5.62 5.10
N LYS A 298 -23.55 -5.30 4.26
CA LYS A 298 -24.59 -6.23 3.81
C LYS A 298 -24.55 -6.54 2.32
N GLN A 299 -23.92 -5.67 1.52
CA GLN A 299 -23.83 -5.81 0.07
C GLN A 299 -22.54 -6.51 -0.36
N MET A 300 -21.43 -6.21 0.31
CA MET A 300 -20.15 -6.88 0.09
C MET A 300 -19.94 -8.00 1.10
N LYS A 301 -19.16 -9.01 0.72
CA LYS A 301 -18.85 -10.15 1.59
C LYS A 301 -17.36 -10.34 1.80
N SER A 302 -16.98 -10.55 3.05
CA SER A 302 -15.66 -10.98 3.46
C SER A 302 -15.62 -12.47 3.79
N THR A 303 -14.56 -13.14 3.36
CA THR A 303 -14.35 -14.58 3.56
C THR A 303 -12.92 -14.92 3.95
N THR A 304 -12.74 -16.13 4.46
CA THR A 304 -11.45 -16.75 4.82
C THR A 304 -11.32 -18.11 4.13
N PRO A 305 -10.14 -18.75 4.08
CA PRO A 305 -9.91 -20.01 3.38
C PRO A 305 -10.76 -21.23 3.79
N ASP A 306 -11.40 -21.20 4.95
CA ASP A 306 -12.39 -22.19 5.38
C ASP A 306 -13.76 -22.04 4.67
N ILE A 307 -14.04 -20.85 4.11
CA ILE A 307 -15.31 -20.52 3.43
C ILE A 307 -15.14 -20.41 1.91
N ASP A 308 -14.05 -19.77 1.45
CA ASP A 308 -13.77 -19.53 0.02
C ASP A 308 -12.47 -20.22 -0.40
N LYS A 309 -12.48 -20.85 -1.59
CA LYS A 309 -11.33 -21.53 -2.20
C LYS A 309 -10.39 -20.59 -2.96
N CYS A 310 -10.45 -19.28 -2.70
CA CYS A 310 -9.57 -18.34 -3.37
C CYS A 310 -8.08 -18.68 -3.13
N ARG A 311 -7.28 -18.58 -4.21
CA ARG A 311 -5.87 -18.97 -4.20
C ARG A 311 -4.93 -17.93 -3.54
N LEU A 312 -5.40 -16.71 -3.31
CA LEU A 312 -4.63 -15.56 -2.81
C LEU A 312 -4.42 -15.62 -1.30
N THR A 313 -3.96 -16.76 -0.80
CA THR A 313 -3.85 -17.05 0.64
C THR A 313 -2.57 -16.51 1.28
N ALA A 314 -1.72 -15.78 0.55
CA ALA A 314 -0.43 -15.29 1.03
C ALA A 314 0.54 -16.35 1.57
N SER A 315 0.41 -17.63 1.16
CA SER A 315 1.34 -18.69 1.60
C SER A 315 2.77 -18.51 1.08
N THR A 316 2.95 -17.68 0.05
CA THR A 316 4.25 -17.28 -0.50
C THR A 316 4.75 -15.93 0.00
N ASN A 317 4.00 -15.25 0.85
CA ASN A 317 4.40 -13.96 1.39
C ASN A 317 5.59 -14.13 2.35
N VAL A 318 6.72 -13.49 2.05
CA VAL A 318 7.96 -13.71 2.82
C VAL A 318 7.86 -13.18 4.26
N PHE A 319 7.13 -12.08 4.47
CA PHE A 319 6.91 -11.55 5.82
C PHE A 319 5.88 -12.39 6.58
N GLY A 320 4.80 -12.82 5.92
CA GLY A 320 3.84 -13.76 6.52
C GLY A 320 4.49 -15.08 6.94
N ARG A 321 5.41 -15.62 6.13
CA ARG A 321 6.21 -16.81 6.48
C ARG A 321 7.05 -16.57 7.74
N TYR A 322 7.70 -15.42 7.84
CA TYR A 322 8.50 -15.04 9.01
C TYR A 322 7.65 -14.97 10.29
N LEU A 323 6.51 -14.25 10.25
CA LEU A 323 5.59 -14.16 11.38
C LEU A 323 5.00 -15.52 11.78
N ASN A 324 4.84 -16.43 10.81
CA ASN A 324 4.37 -17.80 11.04
C ASN A 324 5.53 -18.79 11.33
N GLY A 325 6.64 -18.30 11.87
CA GLY A 325 7.70 -19.10 12.47
C GLY A 325 8.75 -19.66 11.50
N VAL A 326 8.79 -19.21 10.23
CA VAL A 326 9.89 -19.55 9.32
C VAL A 326 11.12 -18.68 9.66
N PRO A 327 12.30 -19.26 9.92
CA PRO A 327 13.50 -18.47 10.21
C PRO A 327 13.83 -17.51 9.05
N PRO A 328 14.37 -16.30 9.32
CA PRO A 328 14.68 -15.31 8.29
C PRO A 328 15.47 -15.84 7.09
N ALA A 329 16.49 -16.67 7.34
CA ALA A 329 17.31 -17.26 6.28
C ALA A 329 16.55 -18.21 5.34
N ASN A 330 15.34 -18.64 5.70
CA ASN A 330 14.56 -19.65 4.99
C ASN A 330 13.24 -19.12 4.41
N VAL A 331 12.89 -17.84 4.60
CA VAL A 331 11.58 -17.28 4.21
C VAL A 331 11.33 -17.34 2.70
N CYS A 332 12.39 -17.40 1.89
CA CYS A 332 12.30 -17.58 0.44
C CYS A 332 11.95 -19.02 0.04
N GLU A 333 12.47 -20.00 0.77
CA GLU A 333 12.47 -21.40 0.33
C GLU A 333 11.40 -22.24 1.02
N ARG A 334 11.04 -21.89 2.26
CA ARG A 334 10.16 -22.70 3.10
C ARG A 334 8.83 -22.02 3.33
N SER A 335 7.76 -22.79 3.16
CA SER A 335 6.43 -22.37 3.61
C SER A 335 6.31 -22.50 5.12
N ALA A 336 5.47 -21.68 5.74
CA ALA A 336 5.10 -21.87 7.13
C ALA A 336 4.31 -23.16 7.31
N LYS A 337 4.49 -23.82 8.45
CA LYS A 337 3.68 -24.97 8.83
C LYS A 337 2.41 -24.49 9.54
N ALA A 338 1.29 -25.18 9.31
CA ALA A 338 -0.01 -24.74 9.82
C ALA A 338 -0.04 -24.62 11.35
N GLU A 339 0.65 -25.51 12.05
CA GLU A 339 0.75 -25.51 13.52
C GLU A 339 1.44 -24.26 14.10
N ASN A 340 2.26 -23.56 13.30
CA ASN A 340 2.96 -22.36 13.74
C ASN A 340 2.13 -21.08 13.53
N ILE A 341 0.97 -21.17 12.88
CA ILE A 341 0.18 -20.00 12.51
C ILE A 341 -0.67 -19.60 13.71
N GLN A 342 -0.27 -18.54 14.39
CA GLN A 342 -0.98 -18.00 15.55
C GLN A 342 -1.97 -16.87 15.18
N GLY A 343 -1.97 -16.44 13.91
CA GLY A 343 -2.85 -15.37 13.42
C GLY A 343 -2.28 -13.95 13.57
N THR A 344 -1.02 -13.81 13.98
CA THR A 344 -0.30 -12.52 14.08
C THR A 344 -0.20 -11.80 12.73
N PHE A 345 -0.14 -12.55 11.63
CA PHE A 345 -0.19 -12.02 10.27
C PHE A 345 -1.62 -12.08 9.71
N VAL A 346 -2.08 -10.97 9.14
CA VAL A 346 -3.34 -10.87 8.41
C VAL A 346 -3.05 -10.29 7.03
N HIS A 347 -3.44 -11.00 5.99
CA HIS A 347 -3.38 -10.59 4.61
C HIS A 347 -4.79 -10.35 4.10
N ILE A 348 -5.05 -9.17 3.53
CA ILE A 348 -6.37 -8.78 3.04
C ILE A 348 -6.27 -8.51 1.54
N GLU A 349 -6.93 -9.32 0.74
CA GLU A 349 -7.15 -9.12 -0.69
C GLU A 349 -8.55 -8.58 -0.91
N GLN A 350 -8.69 -7.53 -1.69
CA GLN A 350 -9.97 -6.86 -1.86
C GLN A 350 -10.19 -6.27 -3.24
N LYS A 351 -11.44 -6.35 -3.68
CA LYS A 351 -11.94 -5.69 -4.89
C LYS A 351 -12.00 -4.19 -4.69
N ARG A 352 -12.18 -3.46 -5.80
CA ARG A 352 -12.11 -1.99 -5.76
C ARG A 352 -13.13 -1.37 -4.81
N GLN A 353 -14.37 -1.86 -4.81
CA GLN A 353 -15.42 -1.29 -3.99
C GLN A 353 -15.11 -1.36 -2.49
N ALA A 354 -14.58 -2.49 -2.01
CA ALA A 354 -14.19 -2.65 -0.61
C ALA A 354 -12.97 -1.78 -0.27
N ARG A 355 -11.95 -1.74 -1.13
CA ARG A 355 -10.75 -0.91 -0.93
C ARG A 355 -11.06 0.58 -0.82
N ASP A 356 -11.99 1.06 -1.64
CA ASP A 356 -12.37 2.48 -1.65
C ASP A 356 -13.28 2.84 -0.43
N ALA A 357 -13.76 1.85 0.33
CA ALA A 357 -14.65 2.01 1.49
C ALA A 357 -13.88 2.30 2.81
N LEU A 358 -13.04 3.35 2.81
CA LEU A 358 -12.14 3.68 3.94
C LEU A 358 -12.83 3.78 5.30
N LYS A 359 -14.02 4.40 5.36
CA LYS A 359 -14.78 4.52 6.62
C LYS A 359 -15.23 3.17 7.16
N LEU A 360 -15.74 2.30 6.28
CA LEU A 360 -16.11 0.94 6.64
C LEU A 360 -14.90 0.19 7.22
N TRP A 361 -13.73 0.25 6.58
CA TRP A 361 -12.54 -0.40 7.10
C TRP A 361 -12.09 0.13 8.46
N ASN A 362 -12.17 1.44 8.69
CA ASN A 362 -11.90 1.99 10.02
C ASN A 362 -12.88 1.42 11.06
N ASP A 363 -14.18 1.35 10.74
CA ASP A 363 -15.18 0.82 11.66
C ASP A 363 -14.99 -0.70 11.89
N VAL A 364 -14.62 -1.45 10.87
CA VAL A 364 -14.25 -2.88 10.96
C VAL A 364 -13.06 -3.09 11.90
N ILE A 365 -11.98 -2.33 11.73
CA ILE A 365 -10.81 -2.44 12.60
C ILE A 365 -11.13 -2.04 14.03
N ARG A 366 -11.94 -0.98 14.24
CA ARG A 366 -12.37 -0.54 15.57
C ARG A 366 -13.28 -1.57 16.26
N LEU A 367 -14.15 -2.23 15.51
CA LEU A 367 -15.03 -3.28 16.02
C LEU A 367 -14.24 -4.56 16.34
N ALA A 368 -13.32 -4.98 15.47
CA ALA A 368 -12.49 -6.16 15.70
C ALA A 368 -11.48 -5.95 16.85
N TYR A 369 -11.00 -4.72 17.03
CA TYR A 369 -10.01 -4.34 18.05
C TYR A 369 -10.42 -3.03 18.74
N PRO A 370 -11.33 -3.08 19.73
CA PRO A 370 -11.65 -1.91 20.53
C PRO A 370 -10.42 -1.46 21.32
N THR A 371 -10.32 -0.16 21.60
CA THR A 371 -9.36 0.34 22.59
C THR A 371 -9.88 -0.03 23.97
N GLU A 372 -9.00 -0.49 24.86
CA GLU A 372 -9.34 -0.56 26.28
C GLU A 372 -9.72 0.86 26.74
N VAL A 373 -10.92 1.00 27.31
CA VAL A 373 -11.48 2.28 27.79
C VAL A 373 -10.83 2.69 29.09
#